data_AF-A0A5C8HTH1-F1
#
_entry.id   AF-A0A5C8HTH1-F1
#
_cell.length_a   1.000
_cell.length_b   1.000
_cell.length_c   1.000
_cell.angle_alpha   90.00
_cell.angle_beta   90.00
_cell.angle_gamma   90.00
#
_symmetry.space_group_name_H-M   'P 1'
#
loop_
_entity.id
_entity.type
_entity.pdbx_description
1 polymer ?
#
loop_
_entity_poly.entity_id
_entity_poly.type
_entity_poly.pdbx_seq_one_letter_code
_entity_poly.pdbx_strand_id
1 'polypeptide(L)'
;MTVRHVVAWRLAATDEAERAAHANEIVSRLSALVGVVPSILSLTAGAEALYVGTNWDVVLIADFADQEGLEAYQVHPAHKEAGTFIRSVVADRVAVDIHVA
;
A
#
# COMPACT_ATOMS: atom_id res chain seq x y z
N MET A 1 -18.68 -8.20 7.00
CA MET A 1 -18.37 -8.48 5.59
C MET A 1 -16.92 -8.12 5.40
N THR A 2 -16.16 -8.94 4.68
CA THR A 2 -14.73 -8.67 4.43
C THR A 2 -14.59 -7.32 3.74
N VAL A 3 -13.68 -6.49 4.26
CA VAL A 3 -13.33 -5.19 3.67
C VAL A 3 -12.08 -5.37 2.84
N ARG A 4 -12.14 -4.99 1.56
CA ARG A 4 -10.97 -4.87 0.69
C ARG A 4 -10.56 -3.41 0.59
N HIS A 5 -9.37 -3.11 1.09
CA HIS A 5 -8.70 -1.82 1.04
C HIS A 5 -7.77 -1.78 -0.17
N VAL A 6 -8.09 -0.94 -1.16
CA VAL A 6 -7.24 -0.72 -2.35
C VAL A 6 -6.68 0.68 -2.31
N VAL A 7 -5.36 0.80 -2.35
CA VAL A 7 -4.65 2.08 -2.40
C VAL A 7 -3.70 2.07 -3.58
N ALA A 8 -3.60 3.18 -4.28
CA ALA A 8 -2.53 3.41 -5.24
C ALA A 8 -1.78 4.69 -4.90
N TRP A 9 -0.49 4.72 -5.21
CA TRP A 9 0.36 5.92 -5.08
C TRP A 9 1.04 6.32 -6.39
N ARG A 10 1.10 7.62 -6.63
CA ARG A 10 1.98 8.22 -7.64
C ARG A 10 3.18 8.80 -6.91
N LEU A 11 4.39 8.51 -7.35
CA LEU A 11 5.62 8.91 -6.67
C LEU A 11 6.08 10.29 -7.12
N ALA A 12 6.73 11.02 -6.21
CA ALA A 12 7.23 12.36 -6.47
C ALA A 12 8.55 12.36 -7.27
N ALA A 13 9.24 11.23 -7.34
CA ALA A 13 10.50 11.07 -8.06
C ALA A 13 10.35 11.40 -9.54
N THR A 14 11.21 12.29 -10.04
CA THR A 14 11.21 12.73 -11.45
C THR A 14 12.03 11.83 -12.33
N ASP A 15 13.09 11.19 -11.80
CA ASP A 15 13.87 10.20 -12.53
C ASP A 15 13.34 8.77 -12.34
N GLU A 16 13.54 7.93 -13.34
CA GLU A 16 12.98 6.57 -13.39
C GLU A 16 13.65 5.62 -12.39
N ALA A 17 14.95 5.77 -12.16
CA ALA A 17 15.70 4.88 -11.28
C ALA A 17 15.32 5.09 -9.81
N GLU A 18 15.20 6.34 -9.37
CA GLU A 18 14.71 6.71 -8.05
C GLU A 18 13.25 6.28 -7.87
N ARG A 19 12.40 6.49 -8.88
CA ARG A 19 11.00 6.03 -8.85
C ARG A 19 10.91 4.53 -8.64
N ALA A 20 11.68 3.74 -9.39
CA ALA A 20 11.73 2.30 -9.25
C ALA A 20 12.25 1.87 -7.87
N ALA A 21 13.29 2.55 -7.35
CA ALA A 21 13.83 2.27 -6.02
C ALA A 21 12.79 2.56 -4.92
N HIS A 22 12.13 3.71 -4.96
CA HIS A 22 11.07 4.06 -4.02
C HIS A 22 9.88 3.11 -4.13
N ALA A 23 9.45 2.75 -5.34
CA ALA A 23 8.36 1.79 -5.54
C ALA A 23 8.67 0.44 -4.90
N ASN A 24 9.87 -0.11 -5.14
CA ASN A 24 10.32 -1.37 -4.56
C ASN A 24 10.42 -1.30 -3.04
N GLU A 25 10.88 -0.18 -2.48
CA GLU A 25 10.95 0.01 -1.03
C GLU A 25 9.56 0.08 -0.39
N ILE A 26 8.58 0.74 -1.04
CA ILE A 26 7.18 0.72 -0.59
C ILE A 26 6.64 -0.72 -0.57
N VAL A 27 6.83 -1.47 -1.66
CA VAL A 27 6.38 -2.86 -1.77
C VAL A 27 7.00 -3.74 -0.68
N SER A 28 8.30 -3.60 -0.45
CA SER A 28 9.03 -4.30 0.61
C SER A 28 8.45 -4.03 2.00
N ARG A 29 8.28 -2.75 2.35
CA ARG A 29 7.74 -2.33 3.66
C ARG A 29 6.31 -2.80 3.88
N LEU A 30 5.46 -2.71 2.85
CA LEU A 30 4.06 -3.16 2.95
C LEU A 30 3.98 -4.69 3.07
N SER A 31 4.78 -5.43 2.29
CA SER A 31 4.81 -6.90 2.34
C SER A 31 5.31 -7.41 3.69
N ALA A 32 6.24 -6.70 4.34
CA ALA A 32 6.74 -7.02 5.67
C ALA A 32 5.70 -6.87 6.79
N LEU A 33 4.53 -6.28 6.52
CA LEU A 33 3.43 -6.22 7.49
C LEU A 33 2.72 -7.57 7.65
N VAL A 34 2.82 -8.46 6.66
CA VAL A 34 2.23 -9.81 6.70
C VAL A 34 2.92 -10.63 7.79
N GLY A 35 2.13 -11.15 8.73
CA GLY A 35 2.63 -11.87 9.91
C GLY A 35 3.08 -10.96 11.06
N VAL A 36 3.14 -9.64 10.85
CA VAL A 36 3.42 -8.65 11.92
C VAL A 36 2.14 -7.97 12.38
N VAL A 37 1.25 -7.59 11.45
CA VAL A 37 -0.04 -6.95 11.77
C VAL A 37 -1.14 -8.02 11.80
N PRO A 38 -1.70 -8.36 12.98
CA PRO A 38 -2.59 -9.52 13.10
C PRO A 38 -3.91 -9.41 12.36
N SER A 39 -4.41 -8.20 12.10
CA SER A 39 -5.70 -7.99 11.45
C SER A 39 -5.69 -8.18 9.93
N ILE A 40 -4.51 -8.28 9.31
CA ILE A 40 -4.37 -8.53 7.87
C ILE A 40 -4.80 -9.97 7.57
N LEU A 41 -5.82 -10.15 6.73
CA LEU A 41 -6.17 -11.46 6.17
C LEU A 41 -5.34 -11.77 4.93
N SER A 42 -5.19 -10.79 4.05
CA SER A 42 -4.34 -10.86 2.87
C SER A 42 -3.77 -9.47 2.59
N LEU A 43 -2.56 -9.40 2.04
CA LEU A 43 -1.96 -8.16 1.56
C LEU A 43 -1.08 -8.48 0.36
N THR A 44 -1.31 -7.76 -0.73
CA THR A 44 -0.44 -7.76 -1.91
C THR A 44 -0.10 -6.32 -2.24
N ALA A 45 1.19 -6.02 -2.37
CA ALA A 45 1.68 -4.76 -2.89
C ALA A 45 2.50 -5.02 -4.15
N GLY A 46 2.47 -4.11 -5.12
CA GLY A 46 3.22 -4.24 -6.36
C GLY A 46 3.53 -2.89 -6.99
N ALA A 47 4.68 -2.80 -7.63
CA ALA A 47 5.03 -1.70 -8.52
C ALA A 47 4.38 -1.92 -9.90
N GLU A 48 4.06 -0.84 -10.59
CA GLU A 48 3.62 -0.89 -11.99
C GLU A 48 4.72 -1.49 -12.87
N ALA A 49 4.35 -2.45 -13.73
CA ALA A 49 5.30 -3.27 -14.49
C ALA A 49 5.13 -3.19 -16.01
N LEU A 50 3.98 -2.72 -16.52
CA LEU A 50 3.62 -2.78 -17.94
C LEU A 50 3.50 -1.40 -18.59
N TYR A 51 3.00 -0.40 -17.87
CA TYR A 51 2.71 0.94 -18.39
C TYR A 51 3.27 2.04 -17.49
N VAL A 52 4.55 1.89 -17.12
CA VAL A 52 5.29 2.84 -16.26
C VAL A 52 5.19 4.26 -16.82
N GLY A 53 4.85 5.23 -15.96
CA GLY A 53 4.67 6.63 -16.32
C GLY A 53 3.27 6.99 -16.86
N THR A 54 2.41 6.01 -17.13
CA THR A 54 0.98 6.24 -17.46
C THR A 54 0.08 5.88 -16.29
N ASN A 55 0.26 4.68 -15.75
CA ASN A 55 -0.49 4.19 -14.59
C ASN A 55 0.06 4.76 -13.27
N TRP A 56 -0.62 4.44 -12.16
CA TRP A 56 -0.10 4.69 -10.82
C TRP A 56 1.09 3.77 -10.53
N ASP A 57 2.07 4.27 -9.80
CA ASP A 57 3.38 3.62 -9.70
C ASP A 57 3.40 2.42 -8.75
N VAL A 58 2.53 2.43 -7.73
CA VAL A 58 2.42 1.36 -6.72
C VAL A 58 0.96 1.13 -6.37
N VAL A 59 0.59 -0.13 -6.19
CA VAL A 59 -0.70 -0.55 -5.64
C VAL A 59 -0.53 -1.36 -4.35
N LEU A 60 -1.47 -1.19 -3.43
CA LEU A 60 -1.74 -2.04 -2.27
C LEU A 60 -3.17 -2.58 -2.39
N ILE A 61 -3.34 -3.89 -2.24
CA ILE A 61 -4.62 -4.55 -2.09
C ILE A 61 -4.55 -5.37 -0.80
N ALA A 62 -5.39 -5.05 0.18
CA ALA A 62 -5.42 -5.76 1.46
C ALA A 62 -6.86 -6.11 1.86
N ASP A 63 -7.04 -7.31 2.41
CA ASP A 63 -8.32 -7.78 2.92
C ASP A 63 -8.32 -7.83 4.46
N PHE A 64 -9.42 -7.41 5.06
CA PHE A 64 -9.68 -7.40 6.51
C PHE A 64 -11.04 -8.04 6.79
N ALA A 65 -11.23 -8.61 7.98
CA ALA A 65 -12.48 -9.28 8.34
C ALA A 65 -13.70 -8.32 8.33
N ASP A 66 -13.47 -7.07 8.70
CA ASP A 66 -14.43 -5.99 8.81
C ASP A 66 -13.71 -4.63 8.91
N GLN A 67 -14.48 -3.56 9.16
CA GLN A 67 -13.97 -2.21 9.34
C GLN A 67 -13.06 -2.08 10.57
N GLU A 68 -13.35 -2.77 11.67
CA GLU A 68 -12.52 -2.74 12.89
C GLU A 68 -11.13 -3.33 12.60
N GLY A 69 -11.06 -4.40 11.79
CA GLY A 69 -9.81 -4.97 11.32
C GLY A 69 -8.96 -3.99 10.49
N LEU A 70 -9.60 -3.19 9.62
CA LEU A 70 -8.93 -2.13 8.86
C LEU A 70 -8.44 -1.00 9.78
N GLU A 71 -9.26 -0.56 10.74
CA GLU A 71 -8.88 0.48 11.71
C GLU A 71 -7.69 0.03 12.58
N ALA A 72 -7.70 -1.22 13.05
CA ALA A 72 -6.60 -1.83 13.79
C ALA A 72 -5.29 -1.86 12.97
N TYR A 73 -5.38 -2.18 11.67
CA TYR A 73 -4.25 -2.12 10.75
C TYR A 73 -3.70 -0.69 10.62
N GLN A 74 -4.59 0.28 10.40
CA GLN A 74 -4.19 1.68 10.18
C GLN A 74 -3.43 2.26 11.37
N VAL A 75 -3.80 1.90 12.61
CA VAL A 75 -3.15 2.42 13.81
C VAL A 75 -1.94 1.60 14.27
N HIS A 76 -1.69 0.44 13.68
CA HIS A 76 -0.58 -0.45 14.07
C HIS A 76 0.78 0.26 13.90
N PRO A 77 1.72 0.15 14.87
CA PRO A 77 3.02 0.84 14.79
C PRO A 77 3.81 0.54 13.51
N ALA A 78 3.88 -0.74 13.11
CA ALA A 78 4.57 -1.13 11.86
C ALA A 78 3.93 -0.51 10.60
N HIS A 79 2.60 -0.40 10.55
CA HIS A 79 1.93 0.29 9.45
C HIS A 79 2.22 1.80 9.46
N LYS A 80 2.22 2.44 10.64
CA LYS A 80 2.58 3.86 10.75
C LYS A 80 4.02 4.15 10.31
N GLU A 81 4.94 3.24 10.60
CA GLU A 81 6.33 3.33 10.14
C GLU A 81 6.40 3.26 8.60
N ALA A 82 5.80 2.23 8.00
CA ALA A 82 5.72 2.11 6.54
C ALA A 82 5.03 3.34 5.90
N GLY A 83 3.92 3.79 6.47
CA GLY A 83 3.17 4.96 6.02
C GLY A 83 3.96 6.27 6.13
N THR A 84 4.90 6.38 7.06
CA THR A 84 5.79 7.55 7.18
C THR A 84 6.75 7.63 6.02
N PHE A 85 7.39 6.51 5.67
CA PHE A 85 8.24 6.43 4.47
C PHE A 85 7.42 6.72 3.21
N ILE A 86 6.27 6.05 3.02
CA ILE A 86 5.41 6.25 1.85
C ILE A 86 5.07 7.75 1.69
N ARG A 87 4.63 8.42 2.77
CA ARG A 87 4.32 9.86 2.73
C ARG A 87 5.49 10.76 2.33
N SER A 88 6.73 10.33 2.56
CA SER A 88 7.92 11.11 2.15
C SER A 88 8.24 11.01 0.66
N VAL A 89 7.72 10.02 -0.07
CA VAL A 89 8.11 9.75 -1.47
C VAL A 89 6.94 9.84 -2.47
N VAL A 90 5.72 10.06 -2.00
CA VAL A 90 4.51 10.12 -2.84
C VAL A 90 4.10 11.55 -3.17
N ALA A 91 3.66 11.76 -4.40
CA ALA A 91 3.04 13.01 -4.86
C ALA A 91 1.51 12.97 -4.77
N ASP A 92 0.91 11.80 -4.95
CA ASP A 92 -0.54 11.62 -4.95
C ASP A 92 -0.93 10.26 -4.37
N ARG A 93 -2.16 10.15 -3.86
CA ARG A 93 -2.75 8.95 -3.27
C ARG A 93 -4.23 8.87 -3.59
N VAL A 94 -4.66 7.74 -4.12
CA VAL A 94 -6.08 7.37 -4.19
C VAL A 94 -6.33 6.10 -3.38
N ALA A 95 -7.52 6.00 -2.80
CA ALA A 95 -7.94 4.80 -2.09
C ALA A 95 -9.43 4.56 -2.27
N VAL A 96 -9.80 3.28 -2.32
CA VAL A 96 -11.18 2.81 -2.35
C VAL A 96 -11.31 1.61 -1.43
N ASP A 97 -12.33 1.63 -0.58
CA ASP A 97 -12.71 0.53 0.30
C ASP A 97 -14.01 -0.08 -0.20
N ILE A 98 -14.05 -1.40 -0.39
CA ILE A 98 -15.24 -2.13 -0.83
C ILE A 98 -15.53 -3.32 0.08
N HIS A 99 -16.79 -3.71 0.18
CA HIS A 99 -17.15 -5.02 0.71
C HIS A 99 -16.99 -6.07 -0.38
N VAL A 100 -16.37 -7.20 -0.02
CA VAL A 100 -16.29 -8.39 -0.88
C VAL A 100 -17.16 -9.50 -0.27
N ALA A 101 -17.85 -10.23 -1.15
CA ALA A 101 -18.77 -11.31 -0.80
C ALA A 101 -18.03 -12.58 -0.38
#